data_AF-A0A800D859-F1
#
_entry.id   AF-A0A800D859-F1
#
_cell.length_a   1.000
_cell.length_b   1.000
_cell.length_c   1.000
_cell.angle_alpha   90.00
_cell.angle_beta   90.00
_cell.angle_gamma   90.00
#
_symmetry.space_group_name_H-M   'P 1'
#
loop_
_entity.id
_entity.type
_entity.pdbx_description
1 polymer ?
#
loop_
_entity_poly.entity_id
_entity_poly.type
_entity_poly.pdbx_seq_one_letter_code
_entity_poly.pdbx_strand_id
1 'polypeptide(L)'
;MPVVLAMPKPLRERLGDEATESLVVVLDELGEKIKEDVITLVEERFARGLAEEMSKLRAELKGDIAQLQTELKGDIAQLRTELKEDIAGLRVEIANARADMIRWMFIFWVGQLAAILSILFIFFRR
;
A
#
# COMPACT_ATOMS: atom_id res chain seq x y z
N MET A 1 32.18 35.42 -13.90
CA MET A 1 32.74 36.15 -15.06
C MET A 1 31.99 37.46 -15.11
N PRO A 2 32.65 38.62 -14.98
CA PRO A 2 31.97 39.90 -15.14
C PRO A 2 31.45 39.97 -16.58
N VAL A 3 30.17 40.25 -16.74
CA VAL A 3 29.58 40.50 -18.04
C VAL A 3 30.04 41.89 -18.45
N VAL A 4 31.15 42.00 -19.19
CA VAL A 4 31.64 43.31 -19.64
C VAL A 4 30.62 43.87 -20.64
N LEU A 5 29.66 44.66 -20.15
CA LEU A 5 28.67 45.36 -20.96
C LEU A 5 29.38 46.52 -21.67
N ALA A 6 29.90 46.26 -22.86
CA ALA A 6 30.45 47.31 -23.71
C ALA A 6 29.33 48.28 -24.12
N MET A 7 29.46 49.54 -23.73
CA MET A 7 28.48 50.57 -24.07
C MET A 7 28.40 50.77 -25.61
N PRO A 8 27.20 50.71 -26.20
CA PRO A 8 27.02 50.97 -27.62
C PRO A 8 27.56 52.35 -28.03
N LYS A 9 28.26 52.41 -29.18
CA LYS A 9 28.86 53.66 -29.72
C LYS A 9 27.93 54.89 -29.70
N PRO A 10 26.65 54.80 -30.10
CA PRO A 10 25.75 55.96 -30.10
C PRO A 10 25.46 56.53 -28.72
N LEU A 11 25.48 55.68 -27.68
CA LEU A 11 25.24 56.10 -26.31
C LEU A 11 26.50 56.74 -25.72
N ARG A 12 27.69 56.19 -26.02
CA ARG A 12 28.97 56.73 -25.58
C ARG A 12 29.23 58.14 -26.13
N GLU A 13 28.97 58.36 -27.42
CA GLU A 13 29.13 59.68 -28.06
C GLU A 13 28.20 60.75 -27.49
N ARG A 14 26.99 60.39 -27.02
CA ARG A 14 26.02 61.33 -26.44
C ARG A 14 26.20 61.59 -24.95
N LEU A 15 26.66 60.60 -24.20
CA LEU A 15 26.82 60.67 -22.73
C LEU A 15 28.21 61.18 -22.31
N GLY A 16 29.22 61.05 -23.18
CA GLY A 16 30.61 61.33 -22.84
C GLY A 16 31.26 60.17 -22.08
N ASP A 17 32.59 60.12 -22.06
CA ASP A 17 33.35 58.98 -21.52
C ASP A 17 33.09 58.74 -20.02
N GLU A 18 33.09 59.81 -19.21
CA GLU A 18 32.92 59.71 -17.74
C GLU A 18 31.54 59.19 -17.32
N ALA A 19 30.47 59.68 -17.96
CA ALA A 19 29.12 59.20 -17.70
C ALA A 19 28.91 57.77 -18.23
N THR A 20 29.59 57.41 -19.34
CA THR A 20 29.58 56.05 -19.88
C THR A 20 30.21 55.07 -18.90
N GLU A 21 31.36 55.41 -18.31
CA GLU A 21 32.04 54.57 -17.31
C GLU A 21 31.18 54.39 -16.06
N SER A 22 30.59 55.47 -15.53
CA SER A 22 29.70 55.38 -14.36
C SER A 22 28.47 54.51 -14.62
N LEU A 23 27.87 54.60 -15.81
CA LEU A 23 26.72 53.78 -16.18
C LEU A 23 27.08 52.30 -16.32
N VAL A 24 28.26 51.97 -16.85
CA VAL A 24 28.73 50.58 -16.94
C VAL A 24 28.87 49.98 -15.54
N VAL A 25 29.43 50.72 -14.58
CA VAL A 25 29.53 50.27 -13.19
C VAL A 25 28.15 49.98 -12.59
N VAL A 26 27.19 50.89 -12.75
CA VAL A 26 25.81 50.70 -12.24
C VAL A 26 25.11 49.51 -12.91
N LEU A 27 25.32 49.30 -14.20
CA LEU A 27 24.74 48.16 -14.93
C LEU A 27 25.37 46.82 -14.51
N ASP A 28 26.68 46.79 -14.25
CA ASP A 28 27.36 45.61 -13.73
C ASP A 28 26.91 45.29 -12.29
N GLU A 29 26.80 46.30 -11.42
CA GLU A 29 26.25 46.15 -10.07
C GLU A 29 24.80 45.64 -10.09
N LEU A 30 23.96 46.20 -10.97
CA LEU A 30 22.59 45.75 -11.16
C LEU A 30 22.56 44.30 -11.68
N GLY A 31 23.44 43.94 -12.62
CA GLY A 31 23.54 42.60 -13.18
C GLY A 31 23.91 41.55 -12.14
N GLU A 32 24.91 41.84 -11.29
CA GLU A 32 25.30 40.95 -10.20
C GLU A 32 24.19 40.85 -9.13
N LYS A 33 23.53 41.97 -8.79
CA LYS A 33 22.40 41.94 -7.85
C LYS A 33 21.22 41.12 -8.37
N ILE A 34 20.86 41.27 -9.65
CA ILE A 34 19.81 40.46 -10.28
C ILE A 34 20.19 38.97 -10.25
N LYS A 35 21.45 38.65 -10.54
CA LYS A 35 21.92 37.26 -10.52
C LYS A 35 21.83 36.66 -9.11
N GLU A 36 22.23 37.41 -8.09
CA GLU A 36 22.11 37.01 -6.68
C GLU A 36 20.64 36.81 -6.27
N ASP A 37 19.76 37.77 -6.61
CA ASP A 37 18.33 37.69 -6.34
C ASP A 37 17.68 36.49 -7.04
N VAL A 38 18.05 36.21 -8.29
CA VAL A 38 17.55 35.06 -9.06
C VAL A 38 18.04 33.75 -8.46
N ILE A 39 19.32 33.64 -8.08
CA ILE A 39 19.84 32.44 -7.42
C ILE A 39 19.07 32.17 -6.13
N THR A 40 18.94 33.19 -5.28
CA THR A 40 18.21 33.08 -4.01
C THR A 40 16.75 32.67 -4.23
N LEU A 41 16.06 33.30 -5.18
CA LEU A 41 14.68 32.97 -5.52
C LEU A 41 14.52 31.51 -5.99
N VAL A 42 15.44 31.04 -6.84
CA VAL A 42 15.41 29.66 -7.35
C VAL A 42 15.67 28.66 -6.22
N GLU A 43 16.64 28.93 -5.35
CA GLU A 43 16.95 28.09 -4.19
C GLU A 43 15.74 27.99 -3.25
N GLU A 44 15.10 29.11 -2.91
CA GLU A 44 13.91 29.13 -2.06
C GLU A 44 12.74 28.38 -2.69
N ARG A 45 12.49 28.60 -3.99
CA ARG A 45 11.39 27.94 -4.71
C ARG A 45 11.63 26.44 -4.82
N PHE A 46 12.87 26.03 -5.08
CA PHE A 46 13.25 24.63 -5.17
C PHE A 46 13.15 23.94 -3.80
N ALA A 47 13.68 24.55 -2.74
CA ALA A 47 13.59 24.04 -1.39
C ALA A 47 12.13 23.90 -0.93
N ARG A 48 11.29 24.90 -1.21
CA ARG A 48 9.86 24.86 -0.90
C ARG A 48 9.15 23.75 -1.68
N GLY A 49 9.38 23.65 -2.99
CA GLY A 49 8.80 22.60 -3.81
C GLY A 49 9.17 21.19 -3.33
N LEU A 50 10.44 20.98 -3.00
CA LEU A 50 10.89 19.70 -2.43
C LEU A 50 10.25 19.40 -1.06
N ALA A 51 10.13 20.40 -0.19
CA ALA A 51 9.49 20.21 1.11
C ALA A 51 8.00 19.85 0.97
N GLU A 52 7.29 20.49 0.04
CA GLU A 52 5.89 20.19 -0.25
C GLU A 52 5.72 18.77 -0.82
N GLU A 53 6.52 18.38 -1.81
CA GLU A 53 6.46 17.04 -2.41
C GLU A 53 6.82 15.95 -1.40
N MET A 54 7.84 16.17 -0.57
CA MET A 54 8.19 15.26 0.53
C MET A 54 7.05 15.13 1.55
N SER A 55 6.36 16.23 1.87
CA SER A 55 5.22 16.21 2.78
C SER A 55 4.02 15.46 2.19
N LYS A 56 3.73 15.67 0.90
CA LYS A 56 2.66 14.94 0.20
C LYS A 56 2.95 13.45 0.15
N LEU A 57 4.15 13.06 -0.29
CA LEU A 57 4.56 11.66 -0.35
C LEU A 57 4.48 10.98 1.02
N ARG A 58 4.90 11.69 2.09
CA ARG A 58 4.79 11.17 3.45
C ARG A 58 3.33 10.97 3.89
N ALA A 59 2.43 11.88 3.51
CA ALA A 59 1.01 11.77 3.81
C ALA A 59 0.36 10.62 3.04
N GLU A 60 0.66 10.48 1.75
CA GLU A 60 0.20 9.37 0.89
C GLU A 60 0.65 8.02 1.45
N LEU A 61 1.95 7.84 1.69
CA LEU A 61 2.48 6.59 2.26
C LEU A 61 1.85 6.24 3.61
N LYS A 62 1.58 7.25 4.46
CA LYS A 62 0.90 7.02 5.73
C LYS A 62 -0.55 6.59 5.52
N GLY A 63 -1.23 7.16 4.52
CA GLY A 63 -2.57 6.78 4.10
C GLY A 63 -2.60 5.33 3.61
N ASP A 64 -1.73 4.98 2.68
CA ASP A 64 -1.64 3.63 2.10
C ASP A 64 -1.35 2.57 3.18
N ILE A 65 -0.43 2.86 4.10
CA ILE A 65 -0.14 1.96 5.22
C ILE A 65 -1.37 1.76 6.11
N ALA A 66 -2.12 2.83 6.41
CA ALA A 66 -3.31 2.72 7.24
C ALA A 66 -4.43 1.94 6.54
N GLN A 67 -4.59 2.12 5.23
CA GLN A 67 -5.54 1.37 4.41
C GLN A 67 -5.17 -0.12 4.40
N LEU A 68 -3.92 -0.47 4.06
CA LEU A 68 -3.44 -1.85 4.05
C LEU A 68 -3.60 -2.53 5.42
N GLN A 69 -3.33 -1.81 6.52
CA GLN A 69 -3.56 -2.35 7.86
C GLN A 69 -5.04 -2.65 8.15
N THR A 70 -5.94 -1.85 7.60
CA THR A 70 -7.38 -2.05 7.76
C THR A 70 -7.86 -3.24 6.93
N GLU A 71 -7.41 -3.32 5.67
CA GLU A 71 -7.69 -4.46 4.77
C GLU A 71 -7.19 -5.77 5.37
N LEU A 72 -5.92 -5.85 5.79
CA LEU A 72 -5.38 -7.06 6.41
C LEU A 72 -6.13 -7.49 7.68
N LYS A 73 -6.58 -6.54 8.50
CA LYS A 73 -7.40 -6.85 9.68
C LYS A 73 -8.76 -7.41 9.29
N GLY A 74 -9.37 -6.87 8.23
CA GLY A 74 -10.60 -7.38 7.64
C GLY A 74 -10.44 -8.81 7.15
N ASP A 75 -9.42 -9.07 6.32
CA ASP A 75 -9.12 -10.38 5.76
C ASP A 75 -8.86 -11.43 6.85
N ILE A 76 -8.10 -11.07 7.89
CA ILE A 76 -7.85 -11.97 9.03
C ILE A 76 -9.14 -12.29 9.78
N ALA A 77 -10.04 -11.32 9.96
CA ALA A 77 -11.32 -11.54 10.62
C ALA A 77 -12.25 -12.44 9.79
N GLN A 78 -12.28 -12.24 8.47
CA GLN A 78 -13.02 -13.07 7.54
C GLN A 78 -12.50 -14.51 7.55
N LEU A 79 -11.18 -14.71 7.36
CA LEU A 79 -10.55 -16.05 7.40
C LEU A 79 -10.79 -16.77 8.73
N ARG A 80 -10.78 -16.05 9.86
CA ARG A 80 -11.12 -16.64 11.18
C ARG A 80 -12.57 -17.11 11.26
N THR A 81 -13.48 -16.44 10.57
CA THR A 81 -14.90 -16.79 10.53
C THR A 81 -15.10 -18.01 9.65
N GLU A 82 -14.57 -17.98 8.42
CA GLU A 82 -14.59 -19.10 7.48
C GLU A 82 -14.01 -20.37 8.13
N LEU A 83 -12.84 -20.29 8.78
CA LEU A 83 -12.24 -21.44 9.44
C LEU A 83 -13.09 -21.97 10.62
N LYS A 84 -13.78 -21.10 11.35
CA LYS A 84 -14.71 -21.55 12.42
C LYS A 84 -15.91 -22.29 11.84
N GLU A 85 -16.46 -21.78 10.73
CA GLU A 85 -17.58 -22.40 10.02
C GLU A 85 -17.17 -23.76 9.46
N ASP A 86 -16.01 -23.86 8.82
CA ASP A 86 -15.46 -25.12 8.30
C ASP A 86 -15.26 -26.15 9.43
N ILE A 87 -14.68 -25.75 10.56
CA ILE A 87 -14.52 -26.63 11.73
C ILE A 87 -15.88 -27.09 12.26
N ALA A 88 -16.88 -26.21 12.30
CA ALA A 88 -18.23 -26.58 12.72
C ALA A 88 -18.88 -27.56 11.74
N GLY A 89 -18.73 -27.32 10.43
CA GLY A 89 -19.17 -28.20 9.36
C GLY A 89 -18.56 -29.60 9.50
N LEU A 90 -17.23 -29.69 9.62
CA LEU A 90 -16.53 -30.96 9.82
C LEU A 90 -16.98 -31.71 11.07
N ARG A 91 -17.28 -31.01 12.18
CA ARG A 91 -17.83 -31.64 13.39
C ARG A 91 -19.21 -32.27 13.13
N VAL A 92 -20.05 -31.59 12.36
CA VAL A 92 -21.37 -32.11 11.97
C VAL A 92 -21.22 -33.32 11.04
N GLU A 93 -20.35 -33.24 10.03
CA GLU A 93 -20.08 -34.35 9.12
C GLU A 93 -19.56 -35.60 9.86
N ILE A 94 -18.65 -35.43 10.82
CA ILE A 94 -18.14 -36.52 11.65
C ILE A 94 -19.25 -37.12 12.52
N ALA A 95 -20.11 -36.29 13.11
CA ALA A 95 -21.23 -36.76 13.93
C ALA A 95 -22.23 -37.57 13.09
N ASN A 96 -22.55 -37.10 11.88
CA ASN A 96 -23.41 -37.80 10.94
C ASN A 96 -22.80 -39.12 10.50
N ALA A 97 -21.53 -39.12 10.09
CA ALA A 97 -20.81 -40.33 9.70
C ALA A 97 -20.78 -41.37 10.84
N ARG A 98 -20.58 -40.93 12.09
CA ARG A 98 -20.66 -41.80 13.26
C ARG A 98 -22.07 -42.37 13.46
N ALA A 99 -23.10 -41.53 13.34
CA ALA A 99 -24.49 -41.96 13.48
C ALA A 99 -24.89 -42.99 12.41
N ASP A 100 -24.49 -42.75 11.16
CA ASP A 100 -24.72 -43.67 10.05
C ASP A 100 -23.97 -44.99 10.26
N MET A 101 -22.71 -44.94 10.71
CA MET A 101 -21.95 -46.15 11.04
C MET A 101 -22.66 -46.97 12.13
N ILE A 102 -23.13 -46.32 13.20
CA ILE A 102 -23.88 -47.00 14.28
C ILE A 102 -25.18 -47.61 13.72
N ARG A 103 -25.92 -46.88 12.89
CA ARG A 103 -27.16 -47.36 12.26
C ARG A 103 -26.92 -48.62 11.44
N TRP A 104 -25.88 -48.63 10.61
CA TRP A 104 -25.49 -49.80 9.81
C TRP A 104 -25.04 -50.97 10.67
N MET A 105 -24.29 -50.71 11.75
CA MET A 105 -23.96 -51.75 12.72
C MET A 105 -25.21 -52.38 13.30
N PHE A 106 -26.20 -51.60 13.76
CA PHE A 106 -27.45 -52.16 14.31
C PHE A 106 -28.21 -53.04 13.31
N ILE A 107 -28.36 -52.59 12.06
CA ILE A 107 -29.01 -53.39 10.99
C ILE A 107 -28.28 -54.72 10.81
N PHE A 108 -26.94 -54.65 10.73
CA PHE A 108 -26.10 -55.83 10.62
C PHE A 108 -26.24 -56.78 11.82
N TRP A 109 -26.14 -56.26 13.05
CA TRP A 109 -26.26 -57.03 14.29
C TRP A 109 -27.61 -57.73 14.43
N VAL A 110 -28.71 -57.04 14.11
CA VAL A 110 -30.05 -57.63 14.14
C VAL A 110 -30.17 -58.76 13.12
N GLY A 111 -29.66 -58.56 11.90
CA GLY A 111 -29.62 -59.60 10.87
C GLY A 111 -28.80 -60.82 11.29
N GLN A 112 -27.61 -60.60 11.86
CA GLN A 112 -26.73 -61.66 12.34
C GLN A 112 -27.36 -62.45 13.50
N LEU A 113 -28.00 -61.76 14.46
CA LEU A 113 -28.73 -62.42 15.56
C LEU A 113 -29.89 -63.28 15.04
N ALA A 114 -30.69 -62.78 14.10
CA ALA A 114 -31.77 -63.54 13.50
C ALA A 114 -31.27 -64.79 12.76
N ALA A 115 -30.14 -64.68 12.04
CA ALA A 115 -29.51 -65.82 11.38
C ALA A 115 -29.02 -66.88 12.39
N ILE A 116 -28.34 -66.46 13.47
CA ILE A 116 -27.87 -67.38 14.53
C ILE A 116 -29.05 -68.08 15.20
N LEU A 117 -30.10 -67.35 15.56
CA LEU A 117 -31.31 -67.93 16.16
C LEU A 117 -31.98 -68.93 15.23
N SER A 118 -32.02 -68.64 13.93
CA SER A 118 -32.59 -69.54 12.92
C SER A 118 -31.79 -70.85 12.83
N ILE A 119 -30.46 -70.77 12.84
CA ILE A 119 -29.57 -71.94 12.83
C ILE A 119 -29.75 -72.76 14.12
N LEU A 120 -29.76 -72.10 15.29
CA LEU A 120 -29.96 -72.77 16.58
C LEU A 120 -31.32 -73.46 16.65
N PHE A 121 -32.39 -72.81 16.20
CA PHE A 121 -33.73 -73.39 16.17
C PHE A 121 -33.80 -74.65 15.31
N ILE A 122 -33.14 -74.65 14.15
CA ILE A 122 -33.06 -75.83 13.28
C ILE A 122 -32.27 -76.96 13.96
N PHE A 123 -31.17 -76.64 14.66
CA PHE A 123 -30.34 -77.63 15.34
C PHE A 123 -31.03 -78.27 16.55
N PHE A 124 -31.76 -77.49 17.36
CA PHE A 124 -32.52 -77.98 18.51
C PHE A 124 -33.81 -78.71 18.16
N ARG A 125 -34.33 -78.53 16.93
CA ARG A 125 -35.54 -79.21 16.44
C ARG A 125 -35.23 -80.57 15.78
N ARG A 126 -33.97 -81.02 15.84
CA ARG A 126 -33.49 -82.31 15.33
C ARG A 126 -33.14 -83.23 16.47
#